data_AF-A0A7T5UNH2-F1
#
_entry.id   AF-A0A7T5UNH2-F1
#
_cell.length_a   1.000
_cell.length_b   1.000
_cell.length_c   1.000
_cell.angle_alpha   90.00
_cell.angle_beta   90.00
_cell.angle_gamma   90.00
#
_symmetry.space_group_name_H-M   'P 1'
#
loop_
_entity.id
_entity.type
_entity.pdbx_description
1 polymer ?
#
loop_
_entity_poly.entity_id
_entity_poly.type
_entity_poly.pdbx_seq_one_letter_code
_entity_poly.pdbx_strand_id
1 'polypeptide(L)'
;MEKIHPDKKIERDSIFPNVLPPISIDLLDLPINEMEIRKDLANRLRGVFKKMGDEDLDLAVQNGKIPESEANQLYKGLADFISADPNNIRLILYLPFQIMPDLNKTKAVQAQEFAKVLHDGWVRLLFQSEMRASFNDGDDLEPGLGQPARTRKAAHLLPEFLSRGLVSETEVLDILEVTEGEELMVALTEGIVVANDSKFFSDKSMEVVKKLSQHKPAVAFILDGTMTPEPEMSKPEGLNEILSKLEDDIDKIKVKLDPNSLYVKQVSEKRIKWQKWLFKDEAINQAALSIADGFAQEKITWSELEKVTDKILIIRSLRKIGEVLVKAGGNRAKDFAERSTAIVKDIWKFGTNEEKEEIINCVSVWQKLSILPSEFAQKLGIEVVDLSNPLPINLEDFARNDGLFITEIARKIEGSPELSKYFYPFILAFGSKIKGYAAHNGDFDFAVFIKPETPWEKRKEILALIGKEIPEITRIDRLLEYWVNDKDGKLGLKPIPKDAPNIVIGAEQIHFLFGGVWIGFGRELTKFRQDLMEKYLNLERFGDQKDLVRTKLLLMLELDVLQFRIMHKGYRKLYPSKKEEGTTHSNLIDWKSDFWDSGYRQIASLLFLSKVFLPDLTSTK
;
A
#
# COMPACT_ATOMS: atom_id res chain seq x y z
N MET A 1 -11.10 -56.22 32.90
CA MET A 1 -9.89 -55.37 32.94
C MET A 1 -8.95 -55.85 31.84
N GLU A 2 -9.22 -55.44 30.60
CA GLU A 2 -8.28 -55.59 29.49
C GLU A 2 -7.54 -54.26 29.34
N LYS A 3 -6.20 -54.34 29.35
CA LYS A 3 -5.30 -53.20 29.21
C LYS A 3 -5.37 -52.69 27.77
N ILE A 4 -5.90 -51.48 27.59
CA ILE A 4 -5.81 -50.74 26.33
C ILE A 4 -4.37 -50.21 26.20
N HIS A 5 -3.67 -50.69 25.18
CA HIS A 5 -2.37 -50.19 24.74
C HIS A 5 -2.49 -48.75 24.19
N PRO A 6 -1.69 -47.77 24.65
CA PRO A 6 -1.68 -46.42 24.10
C PRO A 6 -0.53 -46.27 23.09
N ASP A 7 -0.55 -46.99 21.97
CA ASP A 7 0.45 -46.81 20.91
C ASP A 7 -0.11 -47.18 19.52
N LYS A 8 -1.18 -46.49 19.14
CA LYS A 8 -1.42 -46.21 17.72
C LYS A 8 -1.41 -44.70 17.55
N LYS A 9 -0.27 -44.17 17.07
CA LYS A 9 -0.27 -42.94 16.27
C LYS A 9 -1.26 -43.17 15.14
N ILE A 10 -2.48 -42.71 15.31
CA ILE A 10 -3.35 -42.42 14.19
C ILE A 10 -2.59 -41.30 13.47
N GLU A 11 -2.00 -41.61 12.31
CA GLU A 11 -1.68 -40.59 11.33
C GLU A 11 -2.97 -39.81 11.13
N ARG A 12 -3.02 -38.61 11.73
CA ARG A 12 -3.99 -37.59 11.36
C ARG A 12 -3.60 -37.16 9.95
N ASP A 13 -3.93 -37.98 8.96
CA ASP A 13 -4.15 -37.46 7.62
C ASP A 13 -5.15 -36.33 7.80
N SER A 14 -4.68 -35.13 7.50
CA SER A 14 -5.27 -33.89 7.96
C SER A 14 -6.69 -33.76 7.42
N ILE A 15 -7.68 -33.79 8.31
CA ILE A 15 -9.06 -33.38 8.02
C ILE A 15 -9.12 -31.88 7.61
N PHE A 16 -7.98 -31.18 7.65
CA PHE A 16 -7.83 -29.80 7.24
C PHE A 16 -7.32 -29.69 5.78
N PRO A 17 -7.85 -28.74 4.99
CA PRO A 17 -7.38 -28.45 3.64
C PRO A 17 -5.91 -28.05 3.63
N ASN A 18 -5.26 -28.24 2.47
CA ASN A 18 -3.95 -27.66 2.24
C ASN A 18 -4.13 -26.17 1.94
N VAL A 19 -3.73 -25.34 2.91
CA VAL A 19 -3.61 -23.89 2.73
C VAL A 19 -2.15 -23.59 2.43
N LEU A 20 -1.87 -23.17 1.21
CA LEU A 20 -0.53 -22.76 0.82
C LEU A 20 -0.45 -21.23 0.84
N PRO A 21 0.59 -20.65 1.46
CA PRO A 21 0.80 -19.20 1.43
C PRO A 21 1.02 -18.72 -0.02
N PRO A 22 0.93 -17.39 -0.26
CA PRO A 22 1.51 -16.78 -1.46
C PRO A 22 2.93 -17.28 -1.60
N ILE A 23 3.38 -17.54 -2.84
CA ILE A 23 4.58 -18.34 -3.17
C ILE A 23 5.60 -18.33 -2.03
N SER A 24 5.55 -19.39 -1.20
CA SER A 24 6.69 -19.76 -0.39
C SER A 24 7.67 -20.41 -1.35
N ILE A 25 8.86 -19.84 -1.45
CA ILE A 25 9.89 -20.30 -2.39
C ILE A 25 10.40 -21.70 -2.05
N ASP A 26 10.13 -22.24 -0.86
CA ASP A 26 10.40 -23.66 -0.56
C ASP A 26 9.74 -24.63 -1.58
N LEU A 27 8.80 -24.14 -2.39
CA LEU A 27 8.07 -24.88 -3.41
C LEU A 27 8.66 -24.75 -4.83
N LEU A 28 9.76 -24.02 -5.04
CA LEU A 28 10.44 -23.88 -6.33
C LEU A 28 11.95 -23.89 -6.09
N ASP A 29 12.71 -24.74 -6.78
CA ASP A 29 14.19 -24.78 -6.74
C ASP A 29 14.79 -23.49 -7.36
N LEU A 30 14.59 -22.35 -6.68
CA LEU A 30 15.01 -21.02 -7.11
C LEU A 30 16.48 -20.77 -6.75
N PRO A 31 17.12 -19.76 -7.35
CA PRO A 31 18.40 -19.25 -6.85
C PRO A 31 18.24 -18.79 -5.39
N ILE A 32 18.55 -19.70 -4.47
CA ILE A 32 18.52 -19.52 -3.01
C ILE A 32 19.21 -18.20 -2.62
N ASN A 33 20.23 -17.80 -3.37
CA ASN A 33 21.05 -16.62 -3.11
C ASN A 33 20.28 -15.27 -3.18
N GLU A 34 19.48 -14.98 -4.21
CA GLU A 34 18.86 -13.64 -4.33
C GLU A 34 17.85 -13.37 -3.22
N MET A 35 17.08 -14.39 -2.84
CA MET A 35 16.13 -14.22 -1.75
C MET A 35 16.78 -14.18 -0.38
N GLU A 36 17.84 -14.96 -0.17
CA GLU A 36 18.61 -14.87 1.07
C GLU A 36 19.17 -13.46 1.22
N ILE A 37 19.67 -12.85 0.13
CA ILE A 37 20.10 -11.45 0.09
C ILE A 37 18.93 -10.52 0.44
N ARG A 38 17.77 -10.65 -0.22
CA ARG A 38 16.58 -9.81 0.05
C ARG A 38 16.09 -9.94 1.49
N LYS A 39 16.05 -11.16 2.02
CA LYS A 39 15.63 -11.47 3.40
C LYS A 39 16.62 -10.92 4.42
N ASP A 40 17.92 -11.11 4.19
CA ASP A 40 18.97 -10.55 5.03
C ASP A 40 18.89 -9.02 5.04
N LEU A 41 18.77 -8.39 3.86
CA LEU A 41 18.65 -6.95 3.73
C LEU A 41 17.38 -6.39 4.41
N ALA A 42 16.23 -7.04 4.24
CA ALA A 42 14.99 -6.65 4.92
C ALA A 42 15.11 -6.79 6.45
N ASN A 43 15.80 -7.82 6.94
CA ASN A 43 16.05 -7.99 8.38
C ASN A 43 17.00 -6.93 8.92
N ARG A 44 18.06 -6.58 8.18
CA ARG A 44 18.98 -5.48 8.52
C ARG A 44 18.24 -4.15 8.60
N LEU A 45 17.44 -3.82 7.59
CA LEU A 45 16.61 -2.60 7.59
C LEU A 45 15.67 -2.57 8.78
N ARG A 46 14.96 -3.67 9.07
CA ARG A 46 14.08 -3.75 10.24
C ARG A 46 14.84 -3.52 11.55
N GLY A 47 16.04 -4.10 11.68
CA GLY A 47 16.93 -3.89 12.82
C GLY A 47 17.35 -2.43 12.98
N VAL A 48 17.76 -1.79 11.87
CA VAL A 48 18.15 -0.38 11.82
C VAL A 48 16.97 0.53 12.16
N PHE A 49 15.81 0.38 11.53
CA PHE A 49 14.62 1.19 11.82
C PHE A 49 14.21 1.12 13.29
N LYS A 50 14.28 -0.08 13.90
CA LYS A 50 13.97 -0.27 15.31
C LYS A 50 14.93 0.49 16.24
N LYS A 51 16.23 0.50 15.93
CA LYS A 51 17.26 1.19 16.74
C LYS A 51 17.26 2.70 16.54
N MET A 52 17.03 3.13 15.30
CA MET A 52 17.04 4.53 14.87
C MET A 52 15.83 5.30 15.40
N GLY A 53 14.65 4.66 15.44
CA GLY A 53 13.40 5.36 15.72
C GLY A 53 13.06 6.34 14.61
N ASP A 54 12.92 7.62 14.96
CA ASP A 54 12.62 8.71 14.02
C ASP A 54 13.85 9.55 13.64
N GLU A 55 15.05 9.21 14.13
CA GLU A 55 16.30 9.92 13.79
C GLU A 55 16.79 9.59 12.36
N ASP A 56 17.67 10.42 11.82
CA ASP A 56 18.49 10.05 10.65
C ASP A 56 19.51 8.97 11.03
N LEU A 57 19.85 8.09 10.08
CA LEU A 57 20.83 7.02 10.28
C LEU A 57 22.21 7.57 10.67
N ASP A 58 22.68 8.63 9.99
CA ASP A 58 23.95 9.27 10.31
C ASP A 58 23.97 9.82 11.75
N LEU A 59 22.85 10.41 12.20
CA LEU A 59 22.71 10.92 13.56
C LEU A 59 22.63 9.77 14.58
N ALA A 60 21.91 8.70 14.27
CA ALA A 60 21.83 7.51 15.13
C ALA A 60 23.20 6.82 15.29
N VAL A 61 24.05 6.86 14.25
CA VAL A 61 25.45 6.40 14.33
C VAL A 61 26.27 7.32 15.23
N GLN A 62 26.18 8.64 15.04
CA GLN A 62 26.87 9.63 15.89
C GLN A 62 26.48 9.51 17.37
N ASN A 63 25.21 9.25 17.64
CA ASN A 63 24.67 9.05 18.98
C ASN A 63 24.94 7.64 19.55
N GLY A 64 25.62 6.77 18.79
CA GLY A 64 25.98 5.41 19.23
C GLY A 64 24.80 4.43 19.32
N LYS A 65 23.62 4.76 18.79
CA LYS A 65 22.46 3.86 18.73
C LYS A 65 22.65 2.76 17.70
N ILE A 66 23.39 3.06 16.63
CA ILE A 66 23.73 2.14 15.56
C ILE A 66 25.26 2.12 15.41
N PRO A 67 25.92 0.95 15.51
CA PRO A 67 27.34 0.84 15.20
C PRO A 67 27.63 1.25 13.76
N GLU A 68 28.72 1.98 13.53
CA GLU A 68 29.14 2.41 12.18
C GLU A 68 29.29 1.22 11.21
N SER A 69 29.80 0.08 11.69
CA SER A 69 29.90 -1.15 10.90
C SER A 69 28.55 -1.68 10.41
N GLU A 70 27.49 -1.51 11.21
CA GLU A 70 26.13 -1.93 10.84
C GLU A 70 25.55 -1.00 9.77
N ALA A 71 25.75 0.32 9.90
CA ALA A 71 25.37 1.29 8.88
C ALA A 71 26.10 1.07 7.55
N ASN A 72 27.42 0.86 7.59
CA ASN A 72 28.23 0.57 6.41
C ASN A 72 27.81 -0.73 5.71
N GLN A 73 27.47 -1.78 6.47
CA GLN A 73 26.94 -3.01 5.91
C GLN A 73 25.55 -2.81 5.28
N LEU A 74 24.70 -1.97 5.87
CA LEU A 74 23.41 -1.63 5.28
C LEU A 74 23.59 -0.87 3.96
N TYR A 75 24.43 0.17 3.93
CA TYR A 75 24.70 0.93 2.71
C TYR A 75 25.25 0.05 1.60
N LYS A 76 26.24 -0.79 1.90
CA LYS A 76 26.78 -1.76 0.95
C LYS A 76 25.68 -2.71 0.45
N GLY A 77 24.87 -3.27 1.34
CA GLY A 77 23.80 -4.19 0.97
C GLY A 77 22.74 -3.56 0.07
N LEU A 78 22.35 -2.31 0.33
CA LEU A 78 21.43 -1.55 -0.52
C LEU A 78 22.04 -1.22 -1.88
N ALA A 79 23.29 -0.76 -1.91
CA ALA A 79 24.01 -0.46 -3.13
C ALA A 79 24.16 -1.69 -4.03
N ASP A 80 24.62 -2.82 -3.46
CA ASP A 80 24.75 -4.10 -4.15
C ASP A 80 23.41 -4.57 -4.70
N PHE A 81 22.35 -4.50 -3.90
CA PHE A 81 21.00 -4.91 -4.29
C PHE A 81 20.44 -4.08 -5.46
N ILE A 82 20.53 -2.75 -5.38
CA ILE A 82 20.04 -1.85 -6.44
C ILE A 82 20.85 -2.04 -7.73
N SER A 83 22.17 -2.26 -7.62
CA SER A 83 23.03 -2.44 -8.78
C SER A 83 22.86 -3.80 -9.45
N ALA A 84 22.42 -4.83 -8.72
CA ALA A 84 22.30 -6.19 -9.23
C ALA A 84 21.21 -6.36 -10.29
N ASP A 85 20.18 -5.52 -10.28
CA ASP A 85 19.03 -5.63 -11.19
C ASP A 85 18.47 -4.26 -11.57
N PRO A 86 18.32 -3.94 -12.87
CA PRO A 86 17.66 -2.72 -13.33
C PRO A 86 16.29 -2.44 -12.70
N ASN A 87 15.53 -3.46 -12.32
CA ASN A 87 14.22 -3.29 -11.68
C ASN A 87 14.32 -2.91 -10.19
N ASN A 88 15.43 -3.23 -9.52
CA ASN A 88 15.61 -2.92 -8.11
C ASN A 88 15.80 -1.42 -7.86
N ILE A 89 16.12 -0.62 -8.88
CA ILE A 89 16.21 0.85 -8.77
C ILE A 89 14.90 1.46 -8.23
N ARG A 90 13.75 0.82 -8.46
CA ARG A 90 12.45 1.31 -7.97
C ARG A 90 12.35 1.36 -6.45
N LEU A 91 13.19 0.62 -5.72
CA LEU A 91 13.30 0.73 -4.27
C LEU A 91 13.60 2.18 -3.83
N ILE A 92 14.32 2.96 -4.63
CA ILE A 92 14.68 4.37 -4.35
C ILE A 92 13.44 5.24 -4.09
N LEU A 93 12.32 4.97 -4.78
CA LEU A 93 11.06 5.70 -4.57
C LEU A 93 10.52 5.54 -3.15
N TYR A 94 10.83 4.42 -2.50
CA TYR A 94 10.25 4.00 -1.23
C TYR A 94 11.22 4.07 -0.06
N LEU A 95 12.52 4.30 -0.29
CA LEU A 95 13.49 4.41 0.80
C LEU A 95 13.09 5.58 1.73
N PRO A 96 13.08 5.36 3.06
CA PRO A 96 12.96 6.45 4.02
C PRO A 96 14.09 7.45 3.81
N PHE A 97 13.77 8.74 3.82
CA PHE A 97 14.80 9.78 3.70
C PHE A 97 15.83 9.66 4.83
N GLN A 98 15.40 9.21 6.01
CA GLN A 98 16.25 9.01 7.19
C GLN A 98 17.42 8.05 6.96
N ILE A 99 17.35 7.16 5.98
CA ILE A 99 18.45 6.24 5.64
C ILE A 99 19.23 6.66 4.40
N MET A 100 18.83 7.73 3.70
CA MET A 100 19.64 8.28 2.62
C MET A 100 20.87 8.97 3.23
N PRO A 101 22.08 8.73 2.69
CA PRO A 101 23.29 9.33 3.24
C PRO A 101 23.26 10.84 3.05
N ASP A 102 23.60 11.61 4.09
CA ASP A 102 23.76 13.06 4.00
C ASP A 102 25.22 13.40 3.68
N LEU A 103 25.54 13.61 2.41
CA LEU A 103 26.91 13.86 1.95
C LEU A 103 27.49 15.19 2.46
N ASN A 104 26.65 16.08 2.99
CA ASN A 104 27.11 17.29 3.67
C ASN A 104 27.69 16.97 5.05
N LYS A 105 27.33 15.84 5.65
CA LYS A 105 27.72 15.42 7.01
C LYS A 105 28.65 14.21 7.02
N THR A 106 28.34 13.17 6.24
CA THR A 106 29.08 11.90 6.26
C THR A 106 30.18 11.84 5.22
N LYS A 107 31.31 11.22 5.57
CA LYS A 107 32.44 10.93 4.68
C LYS A 107 32.74 9.44 4.57
N ALA A 108 31.84 8.58 5.08
CA ALA A 108 32.02 7.14 5.02
C ALA A 108 32.03 6.68 3.56
N VAL A 109 33.00 5.83 3.19
CA VAL A 109 33.17 5.35 1.81
C VAL A 109 31.91 4.63 1.31
N GLN A 110 31.33 3.75 2.13
CA GLN A 110 30.11 3.01 1.77
C GLN A 110 28.90 3.94 1.60
N ALA A 111 28.83 5.04 2.36
CA ALA A 111 27.78 6.04 2.19
C ALA A 111 27.92 6.78 0.84
N GLN A 112 29.15 7.10 0.43
CA GLN A 112 29.42 7.72 -0.88
C GLN A 112 29.14 6.76 -2.05
N GLU A 113 29.54 5.49 -1.93
CA GLU A 113 29.23 4.46 -2.92
C GLU A 113 27.71 4.27 -3.07
N PHE A 114 26.98 4.19 -1.96
CA PHE A 114 25.53 4.11 -1.99
C PHE A 114 24.89 5.37 -2.55
N ALA A 115 25.36 6.57 -2.18
CA ALA A 115 24.88 7.83 -2.74
C ALA A 115 25.02 7.88 -4.27
N LYS A 116 26.13 7.39 -4.82
CA LYS A 116 26.31 7.27 -6.26
C LYS A 116 25.28 6.34 -6.89
N VAL A 117 25.01 5.18 -6.29
CA VAL A 117 23.99 4.25 -6.77
C VAL A 117 22.58 4.86 -6.71
N LEU A 118 22.28 5.61 -5.64
CA LEU A 118 21.02 6.36 -5.51
C LEU A 118 20.88 7.41 -6.60
N HIS A 119 21.93 8.19 -6.84
CA HIS A 119 21.98 9.20 -7.87
C HIS A 119 21.73 8.60 -9.26
N ASP A 120 22.52 7.60 -9.65
CA ASP A 120 22.42 6.96 -10.97
C ASP A 120 21.04 6.30 -11.17
N GLY A 121 20.50 5.70 -10.11
CA GLY A 121 19.15 5.14 -10.11
C GLY A 121 18.05 6.21 -10.22
N TRP A 122 18.19 7.33 -9.49
CA TRP A 122 17.26 8.45 -9.54
C TRP A 122 17.19 9.07 -10.94
N VAL A 123 18.34 9.34 -11.57
CA VAL A 123 18.40 9.86 -12.95
C VAL A 123 17.64 8.94 -13.90
N ARG A 124 17.81 7.61 -13.78
CA ARG A 124 17.08 6.64 -14.61
C ARG A 124 15.57 6.64 -14.33
N LEU A 125 15.17 6.82 -13.08
CA LEU A 125 13.77 6.90 -12.69
C LEU A 125 13.07 8.19 -13.15
N LEU A 126 13.79 9.30 -13.37
CA LEU A 126 13.22 10.52 -13.96
C LEU A 126 12.54 10.25 -15.32
N PHE A 127 13.03 9.25 -16.05
CA PHE A 127 12.49 8.86 -17.36
C PHE A 127 11.43 7.74 -17.27
N GLN A 128 10.98 7.36 -16.07
CA GLN A 128 9.84 6.46 -15.87
C GLN A 128 8.56 7.25 -15.60
N SER A 129 7.52 6.96 -16.37
CA SER A 129 6.24 7.65 -16.29
C SER A 129 5.26 6.79 -15.51
N GLU A 130 4.57 7.38 -14.55
CA GLU A 130 3.70 6.67 -13.62
C GLU A 130 2.36 7.37 -13.47
N MET A 131 1.34 6.65 -13.03
CA MET A 131 0.06 7.29 -12.74
C MET A 131 0.24 8.11 -11.47
N ARG A 132 -0.20 9.38 -11.47
CA ARG A 132 -0.08 10.22 -10.28
C ARG A 132 -0.91 9.67 -9.11
N ALA A 133 -2.05 9.03 -9.42
CA ALA A 133 -2.93 8.37 -8.45
C ALA A 133 -2.20 7.29 -7.64
N SER A 134 -1.32 6.49 -8.27
CA SER A 134 -0.45 5.50 -7.61
C SER A 134 0.25 5.99 -6.34
N PHE A 135 0.64 7.27 -6.31
CA PHE A 135 1.38 7.90 -5.21
C PHE A 135 0.57 8.91 -4.42
N ASN A 136 -0.67 9.20 -4.81
CA ASN A 136 -1.53 10.14 -4.11
C ASN A 136 -2.54 9.40 -3.23
N ASP A 137 -3.35 8.55 -3.84
CA ASP A 137 -4.45 7.84 -3.19
C ASP A 137 -4.46 6.33 -3.48
N GLY A 138 -3.50 5.82 -4.26
CA GLY A 138 -3.37 4.40 -4.59
C GLY A 138 -4.57 3.81 -5.33
N ASP A 139 -5.48 4.64 -5.86
CA ASP A 139 -6.69 4.23 -6.55
C ASP A 139 -6.51 4.33 -8.08
N ASP A 140 -5.73 3.39 -8.64
CA ASP A 140 -5.54 3.28 -10.09
C ASP A 140 -6.76 2.63 -10.76
N LEU A 141 -7.78 3.47 -10.97
CA LEU A 141 -8.92 3.38 -11.87
C LEU A 141 -9.82 2.13 -11.88
N GLU A 142 -11.08 2.38 -11.56
CA GLU A 142 -12.19 1.63 -12.16
C GLU A 142 -12.29 1.91 -13.68
N PRO A 143 -12.66 0.91 -14.51
CA PRO A 143 -12.87 1.10 -15.95
C PRO A 143 -13.86 2.24 -16.25
N GLY A 144 -13.47 3.18 -17.13
CA GLY A 144 -14.35 4.25 -17.66
C GLY A 144 -14.05 5.69 -17.23
N LEU A 145 -12.99 5.93 -16.45
CA LEU A 145 -12.70 7.25 -15.84
C LEU A 145 -11.65 8.12 -16.58
N GLY A 146 -11.31 7.79 -17.83
CA GLY A 146 -10.19 8.42 -18.55
C GLY A 146 -8.84 8.04 -17.90
N GLN A 147 -7.72 8.29 -18.57
CA GLN A 147 -6.41 8.00 -17.97
C GLN A 147 -6.04 9.11 -16.96
N PRO A 148 -5.70 8.80 -15.70
CA PRO A 148 -5.22 9.76 -14.73
C PRO A 148 -4.00 10.50 -15.27
N ALA A 149 -3.80 11.70 -14.76
CA ALA A 149 -2.56 12.43 -15.00
C ALA A 149 -1.36 11.55 -14.69
N ARG A 150 -0.38 11.57 -15.59
CA ARG A 150 0.89 10.88 -15.40
C ARG A 150 1.90 11.83 -14.78
N THR A 151 2.88 11.29 -14.08
CA THR A 151 3.94 12.05 -13.42
C THR A 151 5.26 11.27 -13.40
N ARG A 152 6.36 11.98 -13.13
CA ARG A 152 7.69 11.41 -12.90
C ARG A 152 8.00 11.48 -11.40
N LYS A 153 7.57 10.49 -10.62
CA LYS A 153 7.61 10.61 -9.15
C LYS A 153 9.02 10.78 -8.59
N ALA A 154 10.04 10.26 -9.26
CA ALA A 154 11.43 10.51 -8.89
C ALA A 154 11.78 12.01 -8.88
N ALA A 155 11.21 12.81 -9.79
CA ALA A 155 11.45 14.25 -9.83
C ALA A 155 10.91 14.95 -8.57
N HIS A 156 9.84 14.43 -7.97
CA HIS A 156 9.30 14.95 -6.71
C HIS A 156 10.23 14.70 -5.51
N LEU A 157 11.12 13.71 -5.57
CA LEU A 157 12.12 13.46 -4.51
C LEU A 157 13.23 14.52 -4.48
N LEU A 158 13.27 15.42 -5.46
CA LEU A 158 14.32 16.41 -5.63
C LEU A 158 14.66 17.23 -4.37
N PRO A 159 13.70 17.74 -3.58
CA PRO A 159 14.02 18.50 -2.37
C PRO A 159 14.92 17.73 -1.41
N GLU A 160 14.65 16.43 -1.23
CA GLU A 160 15.42 15.55 -0.34
C GLU A 160 16.78 15.15 -0.94
N PHE A 161 16.86 15.03 -2.26
CA PHE A 161 18.14 14.78 -2.93
C PHE A 161 19.07 15.99 -2.85
N LEU A 162 18.54 17.21 -2.99
CA LEU A 162 19.31 18.46 -2.81
C LEU A 162 19.72 18.65 -1.35
N SER A 163 18.80 18.46 -0.40
CA SER A 163 19.08 18.67 1.03
C SER A 163 20.23 17.78 1.55
N ARG A 164 20.41 16.60 0.95
CA ARG A 164 21.45 15.61 1.29
C ARG A 164 22.70 15.68 0.40
N GLY A 165 22.74 16.61 -0.54
CA GLY A 165 23.86 16.76 -1.48
C GLY A 165 24.02 15.58 -2.45
N LEU A 166 22.95 14.82 -2.70
CA LEU A 166 22.95 13.69 -3.65
C LEU A 166 22.88 14.16 -5.10
N VAL A 167 22.39 15.37 -5.33
CA VAL A 167 22.33 16.06 -6.63
C VAL A 167 22.70 17.52 -6.43
N SER A 168 23.22 18.17 -7.47
CA SER A 168 23.55 19.60 -7.45
C SER A 168 22.49 20.46 -8.14
N GLU A 169 22.37 21.74 -7.78
CA GLU A 169 21.48 22.68 -8.48
C GLU A 169 21.82 22.80 -9.97
N THR A 170 23.11 22.79 -10.32
CA THR A 170 23.57 22.87 -11.71
C THR A 170 23.08 21.68 -12.53
N GLU A 171 23.22 20.47 -12.00
CA GLU A 171 22.74 19.26 -12.67
C GLU A 171 21.23 19.27 -12.88
N VAL A 172 20.46 19.73 -11.90
CA VAL A 172 19.00 19.87 -12.01
C VAL A 172 18.63 20.85 -13.14
N LEU A 173 19.33 21.99 -13.21
CA LEU A 173 19.13 22.97 -14.28
C LEU A 173 19.50 22.41 -15.65
N ASP A 174 20.61 21.68 -15.75
CA ASP A 174 21.05 21.03 -16.99
C ASP A 174 19.99 20.03 -17.48
N ILE A 175 19.45 19.20 -16.57
CA ILE A 175 18.36 18.25 -16.89
C ILE A 175 17.11 19.02 -17.36
N LEU A 176 16.71 20.07 -16.65
CA LEU A 176 15.52 20.86 -17.00
C LEU A 176 15.67 21.55 -18.37
N GLU A 177 16.87 22.05 -18.67
CA GLU A 177 17.19 22.71 -19.94
C GLU A 177 17.08 21.73 -21.12
N VAL A 178 17.69 20.55 -21.02
CA VAL A 178 17.71 19.57 -22.12
C VAL A 178 16.43 18.73 -22.24
N THR A 179 15.59 18.72 -21.21
CA THR A 179 14.33 17.94 -21.25
C THR A 179 13.33 18.57 -22.21
N GLU A 180 12.84 17.76 -23.15
CA GLU A 180 11.75 18.13 -24.08
C GLU A 180 10.38 17.59 -23.65
N GLY A 181 10.35 16.55 -22.80
CA GLY A 181 9.11 15.91 -22.34
C GLY A 181 8.35 16.75 -21.31
N GLU A 182 7.13 17.18 -21.64
CA GLU A 182 6.28 18.01 -20.77
C GLU A 182 6.08 17.42 -19.38
N GLU A 183 5.81 16.12 -19.28
CA GLU A 183 5.59 15.44 -17.99
C GLU A 183 6.79 15.53 -17.04
N LEU A 184 8.02 15.39 -17.56
CA LEU A 184 9.23 15.51 -16.75
C LEU A 184 9.53 16.98 -16.43
N MET A 185 9.34 17.90 -17.37
CA MET A 185 9.51 19.33 -17.11
C MET A 185 8.58 19.81 -15.99
N VAL A 186 7.31 19.42 -16.03
CA VAL A 186 6.33 19.74 -14.98
C VAL A 186 6.79 19.16 -13.65
N ALA A 187 7.05 17.85 -13.57
CA ALA A 187 7.38 17.20 -12.31
C ALA A 187 8.70 17.71 -11.69
N LEU A 188 9.69 18.03 -12.52
CA LEU A 188 10.95 18.61 -12.06
C LEU A 188 10.76 20.04 -11.56
N THR A 189 9.95 20.85 -12.26
CA THR A 189 9.62 22.21 -11.81
C THR A 189 8.85 22.21 -10.49
N GLU A 190 7.89 21.29 -10.31
CA GLU A 190 7.19 21.07 -9.04
C GLU A 190 8.18 20.78 -7.90
N GLY A 191 9.14 19.88 -8.11
CA GLY A 191 10.20 19.57 -7.14
C GLY A 191 11.12 20.75 -6.84
N ILE A 192 11.49 21.54 -7.85
CA ILE A 192 12.33 22.74 -7.69
C ILE A 192 11.64 23.79 -6.82
N VAL A 193 10.36 24.07 -7.06
CA VAL A 193 9.60 25.05 -6.26
C VAL A 193 9.59 24.65 -4.79
N VAL A 194 9.31 23.38 -4.49
CA VAL A 194 9.31 22.88 -3.10
C VAL A 194 10.71 22.91 -2.48
N ALA A 195 11.75 22.60 -3.25
CA ALA A 195 13.14 22.71 -2.79
C ALA A 195 13.52 24.16 -2.48
N ASN A 196 13.04 25.12 -3.28
CA ASN A 196 13.25 26.55 -3.06
C ASN A 196 12.56 27.04 -1.78
N ASP A 197 11.31 26.61 -1.50
CA ASP A 197 10.63 26.94 -0.23
C ASP A 197 11.47 26.53 0.99
N SER A 198 12.16 25.39 0.87
CA SER A 198 13.02 24.81 1.91
C SER A 198 14.45 25.37 1.91
N LYS A 199 14.77 26.30 0.99
CA LYS A 199 16.12 26.87 0.77
C LYS A 199 17.18 25.86 0.37
N PHE A 200 16.77 24.73 -0.23
CA PHE A 200 17.67 23.75 -0.85
C PHE A 200 17.96 24.06 -2.32
N PHE A 201 17.35 25.14 -2.84
CA PHE A 201 17.59 25.64 -4.19
C PHE A 201 17.75 27.16 -4.11
N SER A 202 18.86 27.68 -4.64
CA SER A 202 19.20 29.09 -4.47
C SER A 202 18.35 30.04 -5.32
N ASP A 203 18.16 31.28 -4.84
CA ASP A 203 17.50 32.36 -5.58
C ASP A 203 18.14 32.58 -6.97
N LYS A 204 19.48 32.44 -7.05
CA LYS A 204 20.22 32.56 -8.30
C LYS A 204 19.80 31.50 -9.32
N SER A 205 19.64 30.26 -8.88
CA SER A 205 19.18 29.16 -9.74
C SER A 205 17.70 29.32 -10.10
N MET A 206 16.86 29.83 -9.18
CA MET A 206 15.48 30.19 -9.49
C MET A 206 15.37 31.24 -10.60
N GLU A 207 16.28 32.22 -10.67
CA GLU A 207 16.31 33.17 -11.79
C GLU A 207 16.62 32.49 -13.13
N VAL A 208 17.38 31.39 -13.15
CA VAL A 208 17.56 30.58 -14.37
C VAL A 208 16.26 29.87 -14.74
N VAL A 209 15.55 29.29 -13.78
CA VAL A 209 14.25 28.64 -14.01
C VAL A 209 13.22 29.62 -14.55
N LYS A 210 13.18 30.86 -14.02
CA LYS A 210 12.32 31.95 -14.53
C LYS A 210 12.69 32.39 -15.96
N LYS A 211 13.95 32.29 -16.37
CA LYS A 211 14.34 32.53 -17.76
C LYS A 211 13.87 31.39 -18.66
N LEU A 212 14.03 30.14 -18.21
CA LEU A 212 13.56 28.97 -18.94
C LEU A 212 12.04 28.99 -19.16
N SER A 213 11.26 29.49 -18.20
CA SER A 213 9.81 29.60 -18.34
C SER A 213 9.36 30.50 -19.50
N GLN A 214 10.20 31.43 -19.94
CA GLN A 214 9.92 32.28 -21.11
C GLN A 214 9.86 31.48 -22.42
N HIS A 215 10.48 30.29 -22.46
CA HIS A 215 10.60 29.47 -23.67
C HIS A 215 10.08 28.04 -23.47
N LYS A 216 9.76 27.64 -22.23
CA LYS A 216 9.16 26.34 -21.88
C LYS A 216 7.80 26.57 -21.19
N PRO A 217 6.67 26.51 -21.92
CA PRO A 217 5.33 26.77 -21.38
C PRO A 217 4.95 25.94 -20.15
N ALA A 218 5.41 24.69 -20.11
CA ALA A 218 5.19 23.78 -18.98
C ALA A 218 5.79 24.31 -17.66
N VAL A 219 6.95 24.97 -17.73
CA VAL A 219 7.60 25.59 -16.57
C VAL A 219 6.83 26.84 -16.14
N ALA A 220 6.41 27.67 -17.11
CA ALA A 220 5.60 28.87 -16.83
C ALA A 220 4.29 28.51 -16.12
N PHE A 221 3.59 27.47 -16.58
CA PHE A 221 2.35 27.00 -15.99
C PHE A 221 2.47 26.73 -14.48
N ILE A 222 3.54 26.07 -14.04
CA ILE A 222 3.76 25.76 -12.63
C ILE A 222 4.11 27.02 -11.84
N LEU A 223 5.02 27.86 -12.36
CA LEU A 223 5.40 29.10 -11.68
C LEU A 223 4.21 30.07 -11.52
N ASP A 224 3.37 30.20 -12.53
CA ASP A 224 2.18 31.06 -12.49
C ASP A 224 1.16 30.55 -11.46
N GLY A 225 1.02 29.22 -11.31
CA GLY A 225 0.13 28.60 -10.33
C GLY A 225 0.55 28.81 -8.87
N THR A 226 1.85 28.93 -8.61
CA THR A 226 2.41 29.14 -7.24
C THR A 226 2.13 30.52 -6.65
N MET A 227 1.63 31.47 -7.46
CA MET A 227 1.29 32.82 -7.00
C MET A 227 -0.03 32.88 -6.20
N THR A 228 -0.75 31.77 -6.06
CA THR A 228 -2.01 31.72 -5.31
C THR A 228 -1.71 31.44 -3.83
N PRO A 229 -2.00 32.36 -2.89
CA PRO A 229 -1.75 32.11 -1.48
C PRO A 229 -2.53 30.88 -1.01
N GLU A 230 -1.87 29.97 -0.30
CA GLU A 230 -2.60 28.96 0.46
C GLU A 230 -3.52 29.67 1.47
N PRO A 231 -4.75 29.17 1.67
CA PRO A 231 -5.62 29.72 2.70
C PRO A 231 -4.92 29.61 4.06
N GLU A 232 -4.76 30.74 4.74
CA GLU A 232 -4.17 30.77 6.09
C GLU A 232 -4.88 29.74 6.98
N MET A 233 -4.11 28.90 7.67
CA MET A 233 -4.66 27.98 8.66
C MET A 233 -5.50 28.77 9.66
N SER A 234 -6.79 28.46 9.74
CA SER A 234 -7.71 29.19 10.59
C SER A 234 -7.26 29.08 12.05
N LYS A 235 -7.45 30.17 12.81
CA LYS A 235 -7.15 30.20 14.24
C LYS A 235 -7.89 29.07 14.95
N PRO A 236 -7.37 28.53 16.06
CA PRO A 236 -8.00 27.39 16.72
C PRO A 236 -9.41 27.77 17.20
N GLU A 237 -10.39 27.12 16.58
CA GLU A 237 -11.83 27.33 16.67
C GLU A 237 -12.40 26.65 17.94
N GLY A 238 -13.51 27.17 18.49
CA GLY A 238 -14.24 26.47 19.55
C GLY A 238 -15.02 25.25 19.00
N LEU A 239 -15.43 24.30 19.86
CA LEU A 239 -16.12 23.07 19.39
C LEU A 239 -17.33 23.37 18.49
N ASN A 240 -18.17 24.34 18.86
CA ASN A 240 -19.36 24.70 18.07
C ASN A 240 -19.02 25.26 16.68
N GLU A 241 -17.91 26.01 16.58
CA GLU A 241 -17.45 26.57 15.31
C GLU A 241 -16.92 25.45 14.39
N ILE A 242 -16.16 24.51 14.97
CA ILE A 242 -15.69 23.32 14.24
C ILE A 242 -16.86 22.49 13.71
N LEU A 243 -17.89 22.26 14.54
CA LEU A 243 -19.08 21.51 14.14
C LEU A 243 -19.87 22.25 13.04
N SER A 244 -20.03 23.57 13.16
CA SER A 244 -20.68 24.39 12.12
C SER A 244 -19.93 24.31 10.79
N LYS A 245 -18.59 24.37 10.82
CA LYS A 245 -17.74 24.26 9.62
C LYS A 245 -17.83 22.89 8.98
N LEU A 246 -17.88 21.82 9.78
CA LEU A 246 -18.09 20.46 9.29
C LEU A 246 -19.45 20.33 8.58
N GLU A 247 -20.51 20.90 9.13
CA GLU A 247 -21.83 20.93 8.49
C GLU A 247 -21.78 21.68 7.15
N ASP A 248 -21.16 22.87 7.12
CA ASP A 248 -20.97 23.66 5.90
C ASP A 248 -20.20 22.88 4.82
N ASP A 249 -19.13 22.18 5.20
CA ASP A 249 -18.33 21.39 4.26
C ASP A 249 -19.11 20.17 3.73
N ILE A 250 -19.89 19.50 4.58
CA ILE A 250 -20.80 18.44 4.17
C ILE A 250 -21.86 18.96 3.19
N ASP A 251 -22.38 20.18 3.41
CA ASP A 251 -23.36 20.80 2.52
C ASP A 251 -22.74 21.22 1.18
N LYS A 252 -21.52 21.77 1.18
CA LYS A 252 -20.75 22.04 -0.07
C LYS A 252 -20.55 20.77 -0.87
N ILE A 253 -20.27 19.63 -0.23
CA ILE A 253 -20.12 18.33 -0.90
C ILE A 253 -21.45 17.91 -1.55
N LYS A 254 -22.58 18.07 -0.86
CA LYS A 254 -23.92 17.77 -1.43
C LYS A 254 -24.21 18.63 -2.67
N VAL A 255 -23.88 19.92 -2.63
CA VAL A 255 -24.06 20.84 -3.76
C VAL A 255 -23.13 20.47 -4.93
N LYS A 256 -21.85 20.21 -4.66
CA LYS A 256 -20.86 19.86 -5.69
C LYS A 256 -21.19 18.53 -6.39
N LEU A 257 -21.73 17.57 -5.66
CA LEU A 257 -22.09 16.24 -6.15
C LEU A 257 -23.61 16.10 -6.39
N ASP A 258 -24.31 17.20 -6.64
CA ASP A 258 -25.72 17.17 -6.99
C ASP A 258 -25.92 16.43 -8.33
N PRO A 259 -26.92 15.52 -8.43
CA PRO A 259 -27.22 14.76 -9.65
C PRO A 259 -27.44 15.62 -10.91
N ASN A 260 -27.82 16.89 -10.75
CA ASN A 260 -28.07 17.82 -11.86
C ASN A 260 -26.82 18.61 -12.26
N SER A 261 -25.74 18.56 -11.48
CA SER A 261 -24.49 19.28 -11.79
C SER A 261 -23.88 18.78 -13.12
N LEU A 262 -23.22 19.69 -13.84
CA LEU A 262 -22.50 19.35 -15.08
C LEU A 262 -21.41 18.30 -14.84
N TYR A 263 -20.78 18.35 -13.67
CA TYR A 263 -19.75 17.41 -13.27
C TYR A 263 -20.30 15.98 -13.10
N VAL A 264 -21.39 15.82 -12.34
CA VAL A 264 -22.01 14.50 -12.09
C VAL A 264 -22.46 13.83 -13.39
N LYS A 265 -22.93 14.60 -14.37
CA LYS A 265 -23.32 14.08 -15.70
C LYS A 265 -22.15 13.48 -16.50
N GLN A 266 -20.91 13.73 -16.10
CA GLN A 266 -19.70 13.25 -16.79
C GLN A 266 -19.02 12.08 -16.06
N VAL A 267 -19.49 11.70 -14.86
CA VAL A 267 -18.86 10.65 -14.03
C VAL A 267 -19.82 9.51 -13.72
N SER A 268 -19.30 8.32 -13.48
CA SER A 268 -20.12 7.14 -13.14
C SER A 268 -20.75 7.27 -11.74
N GLU A 269 -21.88 6.60 -11.50
CA GLU A 269 -22.52 6.55 -10.18
C GLU A 269 -21.59 6.02 -9.08
N LYS A 270 -20.76 5.02 -9.41
CA LYS A 270 -19.75 4.47 -8.51
C LYS A 270 -18.74 5.54 -8.08
N ARG A 271 -18.26 6.35 -9.03
CA ARG A 271 -17.32 7.43 -8.74
C ARG A 271 -17.96 8.50 -7.88
N ILE A 272 -19.21 8.88 -8.12
CA ILE A 272 -19.94 9.86 -7.30
C ILE A 272 -20.07 9.35 -5.87
N LYS A 273 -20.45 8.07 -5.69
CA LYS A 273 -20.53 7.44 -4.37
C LYS A 273 -19.18 7.46 -3.66
N TRP A 274 -18.10 7.10 -4.36
CA TRP A 274 -16.74 7.13 -3.82
C TRP A 274 -16.31 8.56 -3.45
N GLN A 275 -16.52 9.56 -4.32
CA GLN A 275 -16.13 10.95 -4.06
C GLN A 275 -16.91 11.55 -2.90
N LYS A 276 -18.20 11.23 -2.79
CA LYS A 276 -19.02 11.65 -1.66
C LYS A 276 -18.49 11.06 -0.35
N TRP A 277 -18.13 9.78 -0.36
CA TRP A 277 -17.50 9.13 0.79
C TRP A 277 -16.15 9.80 1.11
N LEU A 278 -15.25 9.96 0.13
CA LEU A 278 -13.93 10.54 0.32
C LEU A 278 -13.98 11.98 0.85
N PHE A 279 -14.80 12.84 0.28
CA PHE A 279 -14.88 14.23 0.74
C PHE A 279 -15.51 14.33 2.13
N LYS A 280 -16.51 13.50 2.44
CA LYS A 280 -17.07 13.42 3.80
C LYS A 280 -16.02 12.93 4.79
N ASP A 281 -15.26 11.90 4.41
CA ASP A 281 -14.18 11.32 5.20
C ASP A 281 -13.12 12.36 5.55
N GLU A 282 -12.69 13.14 4.54
CA GLU A 282 -11.73 14.23 4.70
C GLU A 282 -12.26 15.34 5.61
N ALA A 283 -13.51 15.79 5.40
CA ALA A 283 -14.13 16.82 6.23
C ALA A 283 -14.20 16.40 7.72
N ILE A 284 -14.61 15.16 8.00
CA ILE A 284 -14.62 14.61 9.37
C ILE A 284 -13.20 14.52 9.93
N ASN A 285 -12.22 14.09 9.13
CA ASN A 285 -10.83 14.00 9.58
C ASN A 285 -10.26 15.39 9.92
N GLN A 286 -10.57 16.43 9.14
CA GLN A 286 -10.20 17.81 9.44
C GLN A 286 -10.87 18.32 10.73
N ALA A 287 -12.17 18.07 10.91
CA ALA A 287 -12.86 18.42 12.16
C ALA A 287 -12.25 17.72 13.38
N ALA A 288 -11.89 16.44 13.26
CA ALA A 288 -11.22 15.68 14.32
C ALA A 288 -9.82 16.24 14.66
N LEU A 289 -9.06 16.72 13.66
CA LEU A 289 -7.78 17.41 13.88
C LEU A 289 -8.00 18.72 14.64
N SER A 290 -8.95 19.56 14.20
CA SER A 290 -9.28 20.81 14.91
C SER A 290 -9.74 20.57 16.35
N ILE A 291 -10.51 19.50 16.60
CA ILE A 291 -10.92 19.12 17.96
C ILE A 291 -9.70 18.72 18.79
N ALA A 292 -8.76 17.95 18.20
CA ALA A 292 -7.55 17.55 18.90
C ALA A 292 -6.66 18.74 19.27
N ASP A 293 -6.49 19.69 18.36
CA ASP A 293 -5.72 20.92 18.60
C ASP A 293 -6.41 21.80 19.66
N GLY A 294 -7.73 21.98 19.54
CA GLY A 294 -8.52 22.71 20.54
C GLY A 294 -8.46 22.07 21.92
N PHE A 295 -8.47 20.74 22.01
CA PHE A 295 -8.33 20.00 23.27
C PHE A 295 -6.93 20.15 23.87
N ALA A 296 -5.88 20.04 23.04
CA ALA A 296 -4.49 20.21 23.48
C ALA A 296 -4.19 21.63 23.98
N GLN A 297 -4.91 22.63 23.45
CA GLN A 297 -4.85 24.03 23.87
C GLN A 297 -5.86 24.39 24.97
N GLU A 298 -6.55 23.40 25.55
CA GLU A 298 -7.54 23.57 26.62
C GLU A 298 -8.74 24.46 26.23
N LYS A 299 -9.00 24.63 24.93
CA LYS A 299 -10.18 25.34 24.40
C LYS A 299 -11.42 24.45 24.30
N ILE A 300 -11.22 23.14 24.24
CA ILE A 300 -12.27 22.13 24.21
C ILE A 300 -12.08 21.22 25.42
N THR A 301 -13.13 21.07 26.22
CA THR A 301 -13.14 20.23 27.41
C THR A 301 -13.67 18.83 27.11
N TRP A 302 -13.36 17.88 27.99
CA TRP A 302 -13.93 16.52 27.92
C TRP A 302 -15.46 16.53 27.93
N SER A 303 -16.08 17.37 28.77
CA SER A 303 -17.54 17.46 28.88
C SER A 303 -18.20 18.00 27.60
N GLU A 304 -17.49 18.85 26.84
CA GLU A 304 -17.97 19.29 25.52
C GLU A 304 -17.85 18.18 24.49
N LEU A 305 -16.74 17.43 24.49
CA LEU A 305 -16.55 16.30 23.59
C LEU A 305 -17.62 15.20 23.80
N GLU A 306 -18.01 14.93 25.06
CA GLU A 306 -19.09 13.99 25.39
C GLU A 306 -20.46 14.37 24.84
N LYS A 307 -20.67 15.64 24.44
CA LYS A 307 -21.93 16.11 23.85
C LYS A 307 -21.99 15.92 22.33
N VAL A 308 -20.86 15.61 21.68
CA VAL A 308 -20.84 15.31 20.25
C VAL A 308 -21.65 14.03 20.01
N THR A 309 -22.57 14.05 19.06
CA THR A 309 -23.46 12.92 18.78
C THR A 309 -22.97 12.03 17.65
N ASP A 310 -22.17 12.57 16.73
CA ASP A 310 -21.52 11.80 15.67
C ASP A 310 -20.39 10.95 16.25
N LYS A 311 -20.66 9.65 16.39
CA LYS A 311 -19.71 8.69 16.96
C LYS A 311 -18.43 8.55 16.12
N ILE A 312 -18.51 8.65 14.80
CA ILE A 312 -17.33 8.56 13.93
C ILE A 312 -16.40 9.75 14.20
N LEU A 313 -16.97 10.95 14.28
CA LEU A 313 -16.24 12.15 14.65
C LEU A 313 -15.62 12.03 16.05
N ILE A 314 -16.37 11.51 17.04
CA ILE A 314 -15.85 11.28 18.39
C ILE A 314 -14.64 10.34 18.34
N ILE A 315 -14.77 9.17 17.72
CA ILE A 315 -13.70 8.16 17.70
C ILE A 315 -12.43 8.72 17.05
N ARG A 316 -12.58 9.43 15.92
CA ARG A 316 -11.45 10.08 15.25
C ARG A 316 -10.85 11.19 16.08
N SER A 317 -11.68 11.98 16.76
CA SER A 317 -11.21 13.03 17.69
C SER A 317 -10.43 12.41 18.84
N LEU A 318 -10.92 11.34 19.46
CA LEU A 318 -10.19 10.60 20.48
C LEU A 318 -8.83 10.15 19.94
N ARG A 319 -8.81 9.49 18.78
CA ARG A 319 -7.57 9.05 18.12
C ARG A 319 -6.59 10.21 17.98
N LYS A 320 -7.02 11.32 17.36
CA LYS A 320 -6.20 12.50 17.10
C LYS A 320 -5.73 13.21 18.37
N ILE A 321 -6.57 13.31 19.41
CA ILE A 321 -6.14 13.83 20.71
C ILE A 321 -5.01 12.96 21.27
N GLY A 322 -5.13 11.63 21.20
CA GLY A 322 -4.05 10.74 21.63
C GLY A 322 -2.74 10.95 20.84
N GLU A 323 -2.83 11.11 19.51
CA GLU A 323 -1.69 11.42 18.64
C GLU A 323 -1.03 12.77 18.99
N VAL A 324 -1.80 13.80 19.32
CA VAL A 324 -1.26 15.12 19.71
C VAL A 324 -0.66 15.06 21.12
N LEU A 325 -1.35 14.43 22.08
CA LEU A 325 -0.89 14.33 23.47
C LEU A 325 0.38 13.51 23.61
N VAL A 326 0.59 12.46 22.79
CA VAL A 326 1.83 11.66 22.90
C VAL A 326 3.07 12.49 22.53
N LYS A 327 2.93 13.42 21.57
CA LYS A 327 3.99 14.38 21.21
C LYS A 327 4.30 15.35 22.35
N ALA A 328 3.28 15.73 23.14
CA ALA A 328 3.43 16.58 24.33
C ALA A 328 3.87 15.82 25.60
N GLY A 329 3.84 14.47 25.59
CA GLY A 329 4.29 13.62 26.69
C GLY A 329 3.43 12.36 26.86
N GLY A 330 4.07 11.18 26.84
CA GLY A 330 3.38 9.89 26.82
C GLY A 330 2.41 9.62 27.98
N ASN A 331 2.63 10.18 29.17
CA ASN A 331 1.72 9.95 30.31
C ASN A 331 0.37 10.65 30.12
N ARG A 332 0.33 11.87 29.56
CA ARG A 332 -0.94 12.57 29.31
C ARG A 332 -1.81 11.81 28.31
N ALA A 333 -1.18 11.23 27.28
CA ALA A 333 -1.88 10.41 26.30
C ALA A 333 -2.45 9.12 26.92
N LYS A 334 -1.70 8.47 27.82
CA LYS A 334 -2.17 7.28 28.56
C LYS A 334 -3.35 7.60 29.46
N ASP A 335 -3.26 8.66 30.27
CA ASP A 335 -4.34 9.10 31.16
C ASP A 335 -5.62 9.43 30.36
N PHE A 336 -5.45 10.09 29.20
CA PHE A 336 -6.55 10.39 28.29
C PHE A 336 -7.18 9.12 27.70
N ALA A 337 -6.37 8.18 27.23
CA ALA A 337 -6.85 6.92 26.67
C ALA A 337 -7.58 6.08 27.71
N GLU A 338 -7.09 6.03 28.95
CA GLU A 338 -7.75 5.36 30.09
C GLU A 338 -9.16 5.90 30.33
N ARG A 339 -9.32 7.24 30.38
CA ARG A 339 -10.62 7.91 30.50
C ARG A 339 -11.55 7.60 29.31
N SER A 340 -10.97 7.49 28.12
CA SER A 340 -11.70 7.22 26.88
C SER A 340 -12.13 5.76 26.71
N THR A 341 -11.58 4.82 27.49
CA THR A 341 -11.86 3.39 27.33
C THR A 341 -13.33 3.01 27.50
N ALA A 342 -14.08 3.73 28.33
CA ALA A 342 -15.50 3.48 28.53
C ALA A 342 -16.31 3.74 27.24
N ILE A 343 -16.06 4.89 26.59
CA ILE A 343 -16.68 5.26 25.32
C ILE A 343 -16.30 4.26 24.22
N VAL A 344 -15.00 3.93 24.13
CA VAL A 344 -14.49 2.95 23.16
C VAL A 344 -15.17 1.58 23.31
N LYS A 345 -15.32 1.08 24.54
CA LYS A 345 -15.98 -0.21 24.83
C LYS A 345 -17.48 -0.18 24.54
N ASP A 346 -18.14 0.93 24.85
CA ASP A 346 -19.57 1.08 24.60
C ASP A 346 -19.86 1.08 23.09
N ILE A 347 -19.13 1.88 22.32
CA ILE A 347 -19.22 1.91 20.86
C ILE A 347 -18.82 0.55 20.27
N TRP A 348 -17.77 -0.12 20.79
CA TRP A 348 -17.40 -1.45 20.31
C TRP A 348 -18.53 -2.47 20.51
N LYS A 349 -19.27 -2.38 21.62
CA LYS A 349 -20.34 -3.33 21.94
C LYS A 349 -21.63 -3.05 21.16
N PHE A 350 -22.01 -1.79 21.03
CA PHE A 350 -23.34 -1.38 20.53
C PHE A 350 -23.31 -0.58 19.23
N GLY A 351 -22.13 -0.27 18.71
CA GLY A 351 -21.96 0.54 17.52
C GLY A 351 -22.20 -0.21 16.21
N THR A 352 -22.32 0.56 15.13
CA THR A 352 -22.40 0.05 13.76
C THR A 352 -21.08 -0.58 13.30
N ASN A 353 -21.08 -1.28 12.16
CA ASN A 353 -19.84 -1.83 11.60
C ASN A 353 -18.83 -0.73 11.24
N GLU A 354 -19.29 0.41 10.74
CA GLU A 354 -18.44 1.57 10.44
C GLU A 354 -17.85 2.17 11.72
N GLU A 355 -18.64 2.25 12.81
CA GLU A 355 -18.14 2.71 14.11
C GLU A 355 -17.10 1.74 14.71
N LYS A 356 -17.35 0.44 14.65
CA LYS A 356 -16.40 -0.60 15.09
C LYS A 356 -15.09 -0.53 14.31
N GLU A 357 -15.19 -0.26 13.01
CA GLU A 357 -14.03 -0.08 12.14
C GLU A 357 -13.15 1.08 12.60
N GLU A 358 -13.76 2.23 12.90
CA GLU A 358 -13.03 3.37 13.44
C GLU A 358 -12.42 3.08 14.81
N ILE A 359 -13.06 2.26 15.65
CA ILE A 359 -12.46 1.78 16.90
C ILE A 359 -11.21 0.94 16.63
N ILE A 360 -11.23 0.03 15.66
CA ILE A 360 -10.05 -0.77 15.27
C ILE A 360 -8.91 0.16 14.85
N ASN A 361 -9.20 1.20 14.06
CA ASN A 361 -8.23 2.20 13.61
C ASN A 361 -7.63 2.95 14.80
N CYS A 362 -8.48 3.45 15.69
CA CYS A 362 -8.08 4.16 16.90
C CYS A 362 -7.19 3.32 17.81
N VAL A 363 -7.62 2.09 18.13
CA VAL A 363 -6.87 1.16 18.99
C VAL A 363 -5.54 0.76 18.36
N SER A 364 -5.51 0.49 17.05
CA SER A 364 -4.28 0.14 16.33
C SER A 364 -3.24 1.25 16.39
N VAL A 365 -3.68 2.50 16.15
CA VAL A 365 -2.80 3.68 16.23
C VAL A 365 -2.30 3.90 17.65
N TRP A 366 -3.18 3.83 18.65
CA TRP A 366 -2.80 4.00 20.05
C TRP A 366 -1.85 2.92 20.55
N GLN A 367 -2.00 1.66 20.12
CA GLN A 367 -1.07 0.60 20.46
C GLN A 367 0.32 0.86 19.86
N LYS A 368 0.39 1.29 18.58
CA LYS A 368 1.67 1.61 17.92
C LYS A 368 2.36 2.83 18.51
N LEU A 369 1.60 3.77 19.05
CA LEU A 369 2.11 4.90 19.83
C LEU A 369 2.42 4.56 21.30
N SER A 370 2.25 3.30 21.72
CA SER A 370 2.42 2.87 23.11
C SER A 370 1.53 3.64 24.11
N ILE A 371 0.39 4.15 23.64
CA ILE A 371 -0.65 4.80 24.45
C ILE A 371 -1.48 3.72 25.16
N LEU A 372 -1.77 2.62 24.48
CA LEU A 372 -2.47 1.47 25.06
C LEU A 372 -1.59 0.21 25.03
N PRO A 373 -1.72 -0.66 26.06
CA PRO A 373 -1.06 -1.96 26.06
C PRO A 373 -1.79 -2.95 25.12
N SER A 374 -1.07 -3.94 24.59
CA SER A 374 -1.58 -4.90 23.60
C SER A 374 -2.78 -5.72 24.12
N GLU A 375 -2.83 -5.95 25.43
CA GLU A 375 -3.88 -6.67 26.13
C GLU A 375 -5.24 -5.97 26.02
N PHE A 376 -5.27 -4.66 25.79
CA PHE A 376 -6.52 -3.94 25.57
C PHE A 376 -7.19 -4.35 24.26
N ALA A 377 -6.44 -4.36 23.15
CA ALA A 377 -6.93 -4.81 21.85
C ALA A 377 -7.40 -6.28 21.92
N GLN A 378 -6.60 -7.14 22.56
CA GLN A 378 -6.95 -8.56 22.76
C GLN A 378 -8.26 -8.75 23.53
N LYS A 379 -8.52 -7.96 24.58
CA LYS A 379 -9.78 -8.01 25.34
C LYS A 379 -11.01 -7.61 24.52
N LEU A 380 -10.82 -6.79 23.49
CA LEU A 380 -11.87 -6.44 22.53
C LEU A 380 -12.01 -7.45 21.39
N GLY A 381 -11.07 -8.41 21.27
CA GLY A 381 -10.97 -9.29 20.10
C GLY A 381 -10.50 -8.56 18.85
N ILE A 382 -9.76 -7.45 19.01
CA ILE A 382 -9.18 -6.69 17.91
C ILE A 382 -7.77 -7.21 17.64
N GLU A 383 -7.57 -7.74 16.43
CA GLU A 383 -6.24 -8.09 15.93
C GLU A 383 -5.58 -6.84 15.32
N VAL A 384 -4.46 -6.40 15.90
CA VAL A 384 -3.71 -5.27 15.35
C VAL A 384 -2.73 -5.78 14.31
N VAL A 385 -3.03 -5.42 13.06
CA VAL A 385 -2.31 -5.89 11.89
C VAL A 385 -0.97 -5.16 11.72
N ASP A 386 0.07 -5.94 11.40
CA ASP A 386 1.36 -5.43 10.92
C ASP A 386 1.43 -5.50 9.39
N LEU A 387 1.26 -4.35 8.74
CA LEU A 387 1.37 -4.22 7.29
C LEU A 387 2.80 -4.41 6.76
N SER A 388 3.83 -4.40 7.62
CA SER A 388 5.19 -4.74 7.19
C SER A 388 5.39 -6.24 6.98
N ASN A 389 4.51 -7.07 7.53
CA ASN A 389 4.55 -8.50 7.33
C ASN A 389 4.16 -8.84 5.87
N PRO A 390 4.97 -9.63 5.14
CA PRO A 390 4.64 -10.09 3.80
C PRO A 390 3.24 -10.74 3.70
N LEU A 391 2.80 -11.42 4.76
CA LEU A 391 1.45 -11.95 4.89
C LEU A 391 0.89 -11.51 6.25
N PRO A 392 0.14 -10.38 6.27
CA PRO A 392 -0.25 -9.72 7.52
C PRO A 392 -1.28 -10.50 8.33
N ILE A 393 -2.02 -11.39 7.68
CA ILE A 393 -3.00 -12.25 8.34
C ILE A 393 -2.32 -13.44 9.01
N ASN A 394 -2.83 -13.83 10.18
CA ASN A 394 -2.52 -15.14 10.72
C ASN A 394 -3.22 -16.21 9.85
N LEU A 395 -2.43 -17.01 9.12
CA LEU A 395 -2.95 -18.06 8.26
C LEU A 395 -3.73 -19.14 9.01
N GLU A 396 -3.36 -19.45 10.26
CA GLU A 396 -4.10 -20.42 11.07
C GLU A 396 -5.47 -19.88 11.46
N ASP A 397 -5.55 -18.60 11.82
CA ASP A 397 -6.81 -17.97 12.22
C ASP A 397 -7.68 -17.69 11.00
N PHE A 398 -7.07 -17.28 9.89
CA PHE A 398 -7.72 -17.26 8.59
C PHE A 398 -8.29 -18.64 8.27
N ALA A 399 -7.48 -19.70 8.28
CA ALA A 399 -7.96 -21.06 7.98
C ALA A 399 -9.08 -21.53 8.92
N ARG A 400 -9.03 -21.17 10.20
CA ARG A 400 -10.03 -21.54 11.22
C ARG A 400 -11.34 -20.78 11.11
N ASN A 401 -11.32 -19.53 10.64
CA ASN A 401 -12.50 -18.67 10.57
C ASN A 401 -12.94 -18.55 9.11
N ASP A 402 -12.31 -17.64 8.40
CA ASP A 402 -12.70 -17.20 7.07
C ASP A 402 -12.40 -18.22 5.96
N GLY A 403 -11.29 -18.93 6.10
CA GLY A 403 -10.83 -19.97 5.18
C GLY A 403 -11.76 -21.17 5.15
N LEU A 404 -12.55 -21.44 6.20
CA LEU A 404 -13.55 -22.51 6.19
C LEU A 404 -14.61 -22.28 5.11
N PHE A 405 -15.07 -21.03 4.96
CA PHE A 405 -16.02 -20.67 3.92
C PHE A 405 -15.46 -20.95 2.52
N ILE A 406 -14.22 -20.52 2.26
CA ILE A 406 -13.57 -20.71 0.96
C ILE A 406 -13.22 -22.19 0.72
N THR A 407 -12.85 -22.91 1.77
CA THR A 407 -12.60 -24.35 1.73
C THR A 407 -13.86 -25.13 1.37
N GLU A 408 -15.02 -24.72 1.90
CA GLU A 408 -16.29 -25.35 1.58
C GLU A 408 -16.65 -25.18 0.10
N ILE A 409 -16.29 -24.06 -0.51
CA ILE A 409 -16.42 -23.84 -1.97
C ILE A 409 -15.56 -24.88 -2.73
N ALA A 410 -14.29 -25.01 -2.37
CA ALA A 410 -13.38 -25.98 -2.99
C ALA A 410 -13.93 -27.42 -2.86
N ARG A 411 -14.47 -27.77 -1.68
CA ARG A 411 -15.06 -29.08 -1.39
C ARG A 411 -16.33 -29.34 -2.19
N LYS A 412 -17.19 -28.33 -2.35
CA LYS A 412 -18.40 -28.43 -3.19
C LYS A 412 -18.04 -28.61 -4.67
N ILE A 413 -16.98 -27.97 -5.16
CA ILE A 413 -16.48 -28.19 -6.52
C ILE A 413 -15.98 -29.63 -6.68
N GLU A 414 -15.19 -30.13 -5.72
CA GLU A 414 -14.65 -31.50 -5.74
C GLU A 414 -15.76 -32.56 -5.67
N GLY A 415 -16.72 -32.38 -4.75
CA GLY A 415 -17.80 -33.32 -4.50
C GLY A 415 -18.94 -33.30 -5.53
N SER A 416 -19.01 -32.27 -6.39
CA SER A 416 -20.02 -32.17 -7.44
C SER A 416 -19.48 -32.71 -8.77
N PRO A 417 -20.04 -33.81 -9.30
CA PRO A 417 -19.64 -34.34 -10.62
C PRO A 417 -19.86 -33.34 -11.76
N GLU A 418 -20.86 -32.45 -11.64
CA GLU A 418 -21.12 -31.43 -12.65
C GLU A 418 -20.10 -30.29 -12.59
N LEU A 419 -19.77 -29.78 -11.40
CA LEU A 419 -18.78 -28.70 -11.25
C LEU A 419 -17.36 -29.19 -11.55
N SER A 420 -16.96 -30.35 -11.03
CA SER A 420 -15.62 -30.92 -11.24
C SER A 420 -15.29 -31.20 -12.70
N LYS A 421 -16.30 -31.29 -13.58
CA LYS A 421 -16.10 -31.34 -15.04
C LYS A 421 -15.48 -30.06 -15.59
N TYR A 422 -15.81 -28.91 -15.00
CA TYR A 422 -15.44 -27.59 -15.52
C TYR A 422 -14.38 -26.88 -14.67
N PHE A 423 -14.33 -27.14 -13.36
CA PHE A 423 -13.47 -26.44 -12.42
C PHE A 423 -12.43 -27.38 -11.80
N TYR A 424 -11.25 -26.82 -11.50
CA TYR A 424 -10.37 -27.43 -10.50
C TYR A 424 -10.92 -27.13 -9.09
N PRO A 425 -10.77 -28.05 -8.12
CA PRO A 425 -11.20 -27.82 -6.73
C PRO A 425 -10.19 -26.96 -5.96
N PHE A 426 -9.68 -25.91 -6.61
CA PHE A 426 -8.68 -24.99 -6.08
C PHE A 426 -9.25 -23.58 -6.10
N ILE A 427 -8.98 -22.84 -5.03
CA ILE A 427 -9.40 -21.44 -4.89
C ILE A 427 -8.17 -20.60 -4.56
N LEU A 428 -8.07 -19.43 -5.18
CA LEU A 428 -7.09 -18.42 -4.80
C LEU A 428 -7.80 -17.31 -4.04
N ALA A 429 -7.58 -17.18 -2.74
CA ALA A 429 -8.05 -16.04 -1.96
C ALA A 429 -7.06 -14.88 -2.09
N PHE A 430 -7.55 -13.66 -2.35
CA PHE A 430 -6.73 -12.47 -2.49
C PHE A 430 -7.46 -11.24 -1.93
N GLY A 431 -6.98 -10.05 -2.26
CA GLY A 431 -7.67 -8.81 -1.94
C GLY A 431 -7.40 -8.27 -0.53
N SER A 432 -8.23 -7.33 -0.11
CA SER A 432 -7.94 -6.46 1.05
C SER A 432 -7.86 -7.22 2.38
N LYS A 433 -8.61 -8.33 2.53
CA LYS A 433 -8.58 -9.15 3.74
C LYS A 433 -7.27 -9.91 3.89
N ILE A 434 -6.82 -10.59 2.83
CA ILE A 434 -5.52 -11.28 2.81
C ILE A 434 -4.36 -10.30 3.04
N LYS A 435 -4.52 -9.07 2.53
CA LYS A 435 -3.55 -7.98 2.70
C LYS A 435 -3.69 -7.20 4.01
N GLY A 436 -4.63 -7.57 4.88
CA GLY A 436 -4.74 -7.08 6.25
C GLY A 436 -5.23 -5.64 6.42
N TYR A 437 -5.82 -5.03 5.38
CA TYR A 437 -6.36 -3.66 5.47
C TYR A 437 -7.87 -3.57 5.20
N ALA A 438 -8.53 -4.70 4.92
CA ALA A 438 -9.98 -4.76 4.80
C ALA A 438 -10.68 -4.17 6.03
N ALA A 439 -11.90 -3.67 5.81
CA ALA A 439 -12.81 -3.45 6.91
C ALA A 439 -13.09 -4.76 7.66
N HIS A 440 -13.48 -4.66 8.92
CA HIS A 440 -13.87 -5.80 9.77
C HIS A 440 -14.92 -6.69 9.10
N ASN A 441 -15.87 -6.07 8.39
CA ASN A 441 -16.90 -6.72 7.59
C ASN A 441 -16.59 -6.71 6.08
N GLY A 442 -15.32 -6.54 5.71
CA GLY A 442 -14.88 -6.56 4.32
C GLY A 442 -15.25 -7.87 3.62
N ASP A 443 -15.49 -7.77 2.33
CA ASP A 443 -15.73 -8.90 1.46
C ASP A 443 -14.46 -9.75 1.25
N PHE A 444 -14.69 -10.97 0.76
CA PHE A 444 -13.63 -11.86 0.32
C PHE A 444 -13.54 -11.84 -1.19
N ASP A 445 -12.36 -11.52 -1.69
CA ASP A 445 -12.01 -11.70 -3.08
C ASP A 445 -11.38 -13.08 -3.27
N PHE A 446 -11.90 -13.84 -4.22
CA PHE A 446 -11.25 -15.07 -4.63
C PHE A 446 -11.45 -15.41 -6.10
N ALA A 447 -10.57 -16.28 -6.60
CA ALA A 447 -10.59 -16.78 -7.95
C ALA A 447 -10.84 -18.29 -7.99
N VAL A 448 -11.60 -18.72 -9.00
CA VAL A 448 -11.76 -20.12 -9.38
C VAL A 448 -10.93 -20.43 -10.62
N PHE A 449 -10.49 -21.68 -10.76
CA PHE A 449 -9.72 -22.14 -11.91
C PHE A 449 -10.58 -23.04 -12.80
N ILE A 450 -10.72 -22.65 -14.06
CA ILE A 450 -11.52 -23.36 -15.07
C ILE A 450 -10.60 -24.24 -15.91
N LYS A 451 -10.99 -25.49 -16.08
CA LYS A 451 -10.20 -26.53 -16.75
C LYS A 451 -9.96 -26.24 -18.24
N PRO A 452 -8.81 -26.66 -18.80
CA PRO A 452 -8.47 -26.46 -20.22
C PRO A 452 -9.51 -26.92 -21.22
N GLU A 453 -10.23 -28.00 -20.91
CA GLU A 453 -11.21 -28.63 -21.79
C GLU A 453 -12.54 -27.85 -21.84
N THR A 454 -12.72 -26.86 -20.95
CA THR A 454 -13.95 -26.06 -20.91
C THR A 454 -13.94 -25.03 -22.05
N PRO A 455 -14.90 -25.09 -22.97
CA PRO A 455 -15.01 -24.11 -24.06
C PRO A 455 -15.62 -22.80 -23.53
N TRP A 456 -15.21 -21.67 -24.10
CA TRP A 456 -15.62 -20.33 -23.62
C TRP A 456 -17.14 -20.11 -23.71
N GLU A 457 -17.77 -20.71 -24.72
CA GLU A 457 -19.22 -20.64 -24.98
C GLU A 457 -20.04 -21.20 -23.80
N LYS A 458 -19.43 -22.07 -22.99
CA LYS A 458 -20.05 -22.63 -21.79
C LYS A 458 -19.98 -21.71 -20.57
N ARG A 459 -19.29 -20.56 -20.63
CA ARG A 459 -19.12 -19.64 -19.50
C ARG A 459 -20.43 -19.30 -18.79
N LYS A 460 -21.47 -18.93 -19.54
CA LYS A 460 -22.77 -18.57 -18.95
C LYS A 460 -23.43 -19.75 -18.21
N GLU A 461 -23.30 -20.95 -18.77
CA GLU A 461 -23.84 -22.19 -18.19
C GLU A 461 -23.09 -22.57 -16.91
N ILE A 462 -21.75 -22.55 -16.93
CA ILE A 462 -20.95 -22.90 -15.74
C ILE A 462 -21.13 -21.88 -14.61
N LEU A 463 -21.34 -20.60 -14.92
CA LEU A 463 -21.63 -19.57 -13.92
C LEU A 463 -23.03 -19.73 -13.31
N ALA A 464 -24.02 -20.12 -14.11
CA ALA A 464 -25.33 -20.46 -13.59
C ALA A 464 -25.26 -21.70 -12.69
N LEU A 465 -24.47 -22.70 -13.09
CA LEU A 465 -24.26 -23.92 -12.32
C LEU A 465 -23.57 -23.64 -10.98
N ILE A 466 -22.47 -22.89 -10.98
CA ILE A 466 -21.74 -22.58 -9.74
C ILE A 466 -22.60 -21.71 -8.81
N GLY A 467 -23.38 -20.77 -9.33
CA GLY A 467 -24.31 -19.97 -8.52
C GLY A 467 -25.48 -20.78 -7.96
N LYS A 468 -25.89 -21.87 -8.62
CA LYS A 468 -26.92 -22.78 -8.13
C LYS A 468 -26.39 -23.72 -7.05
N GLU A 469 -25.25 -24.35 -7.29
CA GLU A 469 -24.64 -25.35 -6.40
C GLU A 469 -23.93 -24.71 -5.19
N ILE A 470 -23.49 -23.45 -5.36
CA ILE A 470 -22.80 -22.67 -4.35
C ILE A 470 -23.47 -21.28 -4.28
N PRO A 471 -24.70 -21.18 -3.75
CA PRO A 471 -25.42 -19.90 -3.69
C PRO A 471 -24.66 -18.78 -2.98
N GLU A 472 -23.73 -19.15 -2.10
CA GLU A 472 -22.89 -18.19 -1.39
C GLU A 472 -21.96 -17.39 -2.33
N ILE A 473 -21.58 -17.96 -3.48
CA ILE A 473 -20.84 -17.24 -4.53
C ILE A 473 -21.67 -16.10 -5.12
N THR A 474 -23.00 -16.23 -5.17
CA THR A 474 -23.87 -15.18 -5.74
C THR A 474 -23.96 -13.93 -4.87
N ARG A 475 -23.51 -14.00 -3.61
CA ARG A 475 -23.40 -12.84 -2.71
C ARG A 475 -22.13 -12.03 -2.93
N ILE A 476 -21.25 -12.48 -3.81
CA ILE A 476 -19.98 -11.85 -4.10
C ILE A 476 -20.18 -11.05 -5.36
N ASP A 477 -19.95 -9.74 -5.27
CA ASP A 477 -20.21 -8.81 -6.37
C ASP A 477 -19.41 -9.18 -7.63
N ARG A 478 -18.27 -9.90 -7.51
CA ARG A 478 -17.42 -10.34 -8.62
C ARG A 478 -16.67 -11.65 -8.33
N LEU A 479 -16.96 -12.71 -9.09
CA LEU A 479 -16.15 -13.94 -9.13
C LEU A 479 -15.00 -13.77 -10.11
N LEU A 480 -13.74 -13.94 -9.67
CA LEU A 480 -12.59 -13.96 -10.58
C LEU A 480 -12.42 -15.35 -11.21
N GLU A 481 -12.21 -15.40 -12.53
CA GLU A 481 -12.14 -16.64 -13.30
C GLU A 481 -10.78 -16.80 -14.00
N TYR A 482 -9.97 -17.76 -13.56
CA TYR A 482 -8.76 -18.14 -14.27
C TYR A 482 -9.03 -19.28 -15.24
N TRP A 483 -9.13 -18.94 -16.53
CA TRP A 483 -9.26 -19.92 -17.61
C TRP A 483 -7.92 -20.55 -17.91
N VAL A 484 -7.72 -21.80 -17.51
CA VAL A 484 -6.46 -22.52 -17.70
C VAL A 484 -6.36 -23.00 -19.14
N ASN A 485 -5.15 -22.95 -19.68
CA ASN A 485 -4.75 -23.58 -20.92
C ASN A 485 -3.76 -24.69 -20.59
N ASP A 486 -3.88 -25.82 -21.26
CA ASP A 486 -2.83 -26.83 -21.31
C ASP A 486 -2.35 -26.92 -22.75
N LYS A 487 -1.07 -26.62 -22.96
CA LYS A 487 -0.40 -26.81 -24.24
C LYS A 487 0.84 -27.65 -24.01
N ASP A 488 0.84 -28.87 -24.56
CA ASP A 488 1.94 -29.82 -24.47
C ASP A 488 2.31 -30.18 -23.01
N GLY A 489 1.31 -30.29 -22.12
CA GLY A 489 1.50 -30.58 -20.70
C GLY A 489 1.95 -29.38 -19.87
N LYS A 490 1.96 -28.17 -20.45
CA LYS A 490 2.35 -26.93 -19.77
C LYS A 490 1.14 -26.05 -19.52
N LEU A 491 0.85 -25.84 -18.23
CA LEU A 491 -0.26 -25.00 -17.82
C LEU A 491 0.01 -23.51 -18.07
N GLY A 492 -1.06 -22.76 -18.23
CA GLY A 492 -1.03 -21.32 -18.39
C GLY A 492 -2.41 -20.71 -18.36
N LEU A 493 -2.50 -19.39 -18.44
CA LEU A 493 -3.80 -18.72 -18.60
C LEU A 493 -4.13 -18.50 -20.09
N LYS A 494 -5.39 -18.74 -20.46
CA LYS A 494 -5.96 -18.42 -21.78
C LYS A 494 -6.18 -16.90 -21.88
N PRO A 495 -5.88 -16.28 -23.04
CA PRO A 495 -6.37 -14.94 -23.32
C PRO A 495 -7.89 -14.98 -23.44
N ILE A 496 -8.55 -13.98 -22.87
CA ILE A 496 -10.02 -13.85 -22.89
C ILE A 496 -10.44 -13.06 -24.14
N PRO A 497 -11.58 -13.39 -24.78
CA PRO A 497 -12.10 -12.61 -25.91
C PRO A 497 -12.27 -11.12 -25.57
N LYS A 498 -11.86 -10.22 -26.48
CA LYS A 498 -11.86 -8.76 -26.26
C LYS A 498 -13.25 -8.17 -26.05
N ASP A 499 -14.28 -8.86 -26.55
CA ASP A 499 -15.69 -8.54 -26.46
C ASP A 499 -16.39 -9.19 -25.26
N ALA A 500 -15.65 -9.93 -24.43
CA ALA A 500 -16.18 -10.44 -23.18
C ALA A 500 -16.71 -9.27 -22.33
N PRO A 501 -17.94 -9.36 -21.79
CA PRO A 501 -18.50 -8.29 -20.98
C PRO A 501 -17.54 -7.95 -19.84
N ASN A 502 -17.35 -6.65 -19.61
CA ASN A 502 -16.51 -6.10 -18.54
C ASN A 502 -16.66 -6.96 -17.28
N ILE A 503 -15.54 -7.49 -16.78
CA ILE A 503 -15.40 -8.42 -15.65
C ILE A 503 -15.38 -9.91 -16.06
N VAL A 504 -14.35 -10.30 -16.81
CA VAL A 504 -13.72 -11.63 -16.68
C VAL A 504 -12.22 -11.39 -16.81
N ILE A 505 -11.47 -11.53 -15.71
CA ILE A 505 -10.05 -11.19 -15.74
C ILE A 505 -9.18 -12.43 -15.92
N GLY A 506 -8.30 -12.36 -16.93
CA GLY A 506 -7.31 -13.38 -17.28
C GLY A 506 -5.88 -12.93 -16.99
N ALA A 507 -4.97 -13.13 -17.96
CA ALA A 507 -3.51 -12.92 -17.84
C ALA A 507 -3.04 -11.55 -17.31
N GLU A 508 -3.90 -10.53 -17.33
CA GLU A 508 -3.62 -9.18 -16.82
C GLU A 508 -3.71 -9.05 -15.30
N GLN A 509 -4.12 -10.06 -14.53
CA GLN A 509 -4.08 -10.02 -13.04
C GLN A 509 -3.21 -11.10 -12.44
N ILE A 510 -2.27 -11.58 -13.23
CA ILE A 510 -1.36 -12.63 -12.83
C ILE A 510 -0.60 -12.33 -11.54
N HIS A 511 -0.38 -11.06 -11.19
CA HIS A 511 0.22 -10.65 -9.93
C HIS A 511 -0.50 -11.26 -8.69
N PHE A 512 -1.83 -11.50 -8.76
CA PHE A 512 -2.56 -12.19 -7.69
C PHE A 512 -2.11 -13.63 -7.49
N LEU A 513 -1.64 -14.34 -8.52
CA LEU A 513 -1.13 -15.70 -8.37
C LEU A 513 0.10 -15.75 -7.44
N PHE A 514 0.89 -14.68 -7.42
CA PHE A 514 2.07 -14.52 -6.58
C PHE A 514 1.74 -14.01 -5.18
N GLY A 515 0.70 -13.17 -5.04
CA GLY A 515 0.31 -12.51 -3.80
C GLY A 515 -0.83 -13.16 -3.00
N GLY A 516 -1.60 -14.08 -3.60
CA GLY A 516 -2.77 -14.70 -3.01
C GLY A 516 -2.50 -16.00 -2.22
N VAL A 517 -3.45 -16.38 -1.38
CA VAL A 517 -3.45 -17.63 -0.59
C VAL A 517 -4.15 -18.72 -1.39
N TRP A 518 -3.48 -19.84 -1.60
CA TRP A 518 -4.00 -20.97 -2.36
C TRP A 518 -4.66 -21.99 -1.44
N ILE A 519 -5.89 -22.39 -1.76
CA ILE A 519 -6.71 -23.28 -0.92
C ILE A 519 -7.19 -24.45 -1.78
N GLY A 520 -7.03 -25.67 -1.28
CA GLY A 520 -7.46 -26.89 -1.97
C GLY A 520 -7.08 -28.15 -1.19
N PHE A 521 -7.18 -29.30 -1.85
CA PHE A 521 -6.96 -30.60 -1.22
C PHE A 521 -5.83 -31.38 -1.90
N GLY A 522 -5.08 -32.13 -1.10
CA GLY A 522 -4.07 -33.07 -1.58
C GLY A 522 -2.82 -32.42 -2.21
N ARG A 523 -1.95 -33.29 -2.76
CA ARG A 523 -0.69 -32.88 -3.42
C ARG A 523 -0.92 -32.25 -4.80
N GLU A 524 -2.12 -32.38 -5.35
CA GLU A 524 -2.49 -31.87 -6.67
C GLU A 524 -2.46 -30.34 -6.71
N LEU A 525 -2.85 -29.66 -5.63
CA LEU A 525 -2.77 -28.19 -5.53
C LEU A 525 -1.33 -27.69 -5.71
N THR A 526 -0.38 -28.32 -5.03
CA THR A 526 1.03 -27.95 -5.11
C THR A 526 1.55 -28.09 -6.53
N LYS A 527 1.27 -29.24 -7.15
CA LYS A 527 1.68 -29.51 -8.53
C LYS A 527 1.03 -28.54 -9.52
N PHE A 528 -0.29 -28.36 -9.43
CA PHE A 528 -1.04 -27.42 -10.27
C PHE A 528 -0.46 -26.00 -10.19
N ARG A 529 -0.20 -25.52 -8.96
CA ARG A 529 0.38 -24.22 -8.73
C ARG A 529 1.77 -24.12 -9.34
N GLN A 530 2.65 -25.10 -9.14
CA GLN A 530 3.99 -25.13 -9.73
C GLN A 530 3.92 -25.09 -11.26
N ASP A 531 3.16 -25.99 -11.87
CA ASP A 531 3.01 -26.11 -13.32
C ASP A 531 2.44 -24.82 -13.95
N LEU A 532 1.47 -24.17 -13.28
CA LEU A 532 0.89 -22.91 -13.74
C LEU A 532 1.87 -21.74 -13.60
N MET A 533 2.64 -21.69 -12.51
CA MET A 533 3.56 -20.59 -12.23
C MET A 533 4.85 -20.65 -13.06
N GLU A 534 5.35 -21.85 -13.37
CA GLU A 534 6.60 -22.04 -14.12
C GLU A 534 6.60 -21.26 -15.45
N LYS A 535 5.44 -21.21 -16.12
CA LYS A 535 5.25 -20.44 -17.36
C LYS A 535 5.62 -18.97 -17.23
N TYR A 536 5.49 -18.38 -16.04
CA TYR A 536 5.69 -16.95 -15.82
C TYR A 536 7.00 -16.62 -15.10
N LEU A 537 7.66 -17.64 -14.60
CA LEU A 537 8.98 -17.57 -13.96
C LEU A 537 10.12 -17.96 -14.92
N ASN A 538 9.82 -18.75 -15.96
CA ASN A 538 10.75 -19.03 -17.05
C ASN A 538 10.61 -17.95 -18.13
N LEU A 539 11.40 -16.89 -18.01
CA LEU A 539 11.28 -15.70 -18.86
C LEU A 539 11.87 -15.86 -20.26
N GLU A 540 12.78 -16.82 -20.48
CA GLU A 540 13.40 -17.09 -21.80
C GLU A 540 12.38 -17.41 -22.89
N ARG A 541 11.20 -17.93 -22.52
CA ARG A 541 10.09 -18.14 -23.45
C ARG A 541 9.63 -16.87 -24.17
N PHE A 542 9.91 -15.69 -23.61
CA PHE A 542 9.52 -14.40 -24.15
C PHE A 542 10.58 -13.82 -25.09
N GLY A 543 11.72 -14.51 -25.28
CA GLY A 543 12.82 -14.08 -26.15
C GLY A 543 13.25 -12.65 -25.83
N ASP A 544 13.32 -11.82 -26.87
CA ASP A 544 13.74 -10.41 -26.76
C ASP A 544 12.83 -9.54 -25.88
N GLN A 545 11.62 -10.01 -25.55
CA GLN A 545 10.67 -9.28 -24.70
C GLN A 545 10.77 -9.64 -23.21
N LYS A 546 11.69 -10.53 -22.82
CA LYS A 546 11.77 -11.04 -21.44
C LYS A 546 11.85 -9.93 -20.39
N ASP A 547 12.68 -8.92 -20.62
CA ASP A 547 12.89 -7.83 -19.67
C ASP A 547 11.65 -6.93 -19.58
N LEU A 548 10.99 -6.66 -20.70
CA LEU A 548 9.76 -5.89 -20.75
C LEU A 548 8.63 -6.59 -19.99
N VAL A 549 8.46 -7.90 -20.22
CA VAL A 549 7.44 -8.70 -19.54
C VAL A 549 7.72 -8.75 -18.04
N ARG A 550 8.96 -9.03 -17.64
CA ARG A 550 9.37 -9.05 -16.24
C ARG A 550 9.13 -7.72 -15.56
N THR A 551 9.54 -6.62 -16.19
CA THR A 551 9.32 -5.25 -15.69
C THR A 551 7.83 -5.00 -15.47
N LYS A 552 6.99 -5.34 -16.46
CA LYS A 552 5.54 -5.18 -16.34
C LYS A 552 4.97 -5.98 -15.16
N LEU A 553 5.39 -7.24 -14.98
CA LEU A 553 4.93 -8.08 -13.88
C LEU A 553 5.36 -7.52 -12.51
N LEU A 554 6.60 -7.03 -12.40
CA LEU A 554 7.10 -6.40 -11.18
C LEU A 554 6.33 -5.12 -10.85
N LEU A 555 6.03 -4.27 -11.83
CA LEU A 555 5.21 -3.07 -11.63
C LEU A 555 3.81 -3.41 -11.12
N MET A 556 3.23 -4.52 -11.58
CA MET A 556 1.93 -4.97 -11.11
C MET A 556 1.97 -5.54 -9.69
N LEU A 557 3.04 -6.26 -9.32
CA LEU A 557 3.26 -6.69 -7.95
C LEU A 557 3.46 -5.50 -7.02
N GLU A 558 4.18 -4.49 -7.47
CA GLU A 558 4.42 -3.26 -6.73
C GLU A 558 3.12 -2.47 -6.50
N LEU A 559 2.33 -2.27 -7.57
CA LEU A 559 0.99 -1.68 -7.50
C LEU A 559 0.12 -2.43 -6.48
N ASP A 560 0.11 -3.76 -6.53
CA ASP A 560 -0.73 -4.59 -5.67
C ASP A 560 -0.32 -4.55 -4.19
N VAL A 561 0.99 -4.61 -3.92
CA VAL A 561 1.57 -4.80 -2.60
C VAL A 561 1.90 -3.48 -1.90
N LEU A 562 2.24 -2.43 -2.65
CA LEU A 562 2.58 -1.12 -2.10
C LEU A 562 1.41 -0.17 -2.29
N GLN A 563 0.97 0.06 -3.51
CA GLN A 563 0.02 1.14 -3.76
C GLN A 563 -1.39 0.78 -3.23
N PHE A 564 -1.96 -0.35 -3.65
CA PHE A 564 -3.27 -0.76 -3.15
C PHE A 564 -3.30 -1.13 -1.67
N ARG A 565 -2.23 -1.78 -1.16
CA ARG A 565 -2.20 -2.24 0.23
C ARG A 565 -1.95 -1.13 1.22
N ILE A 566 -0.86 -0.36 1.04
CA ILE A 566 -0.45 0.63 2.02
C ILE A 566 -0.95 2.03 1.64
N MET A 567 -0.85 2.45 0.36
CA MET A 567 -1.21 3.83 -0.03
C MET A 567 -2.71 4.08 0.04
N HIS A 568 -3.51 3.17 -0.52
CA HIS A 568 -4.93 3.44 -0.69
C HIS A 568 -5.67 3.62 0.64
N LYS A 569 -5.52 2.66 1.56
CA LYS A 569 -6.18 2.72 2.88
C LYS A 569 -5.35 2.16 4.03
N GLY A 570 -4.47 1.20 3.79
CA GLY A 570 -3.85 0.44 4.88
C GLY A 570 -3.04 1.28 5.85
N TYR A 571 -2.17 2.17 5.34
CA TYR A 571 -1.25 2.92 6.21
C TYR A 571 -2.00 3.91 7.10
N ARG A 572 -2.71 4.89 6.51
CA ARG A 572 -3.54 5.89 7.23
C ARG A 572 -4.46 5.31 8.29
N LYS A 573 -4.99 4.13 8.00
CA LYS A 573 -5.96 3.44 8.85
C LYS A 573 -5.30 2.88 10.12
N LEU A 574 -4.15 2.24 9.95
CA LEU A 574 -3.57 1.40 10.99
C LEU A 574 -2.34 2.01 11.67
N TYR A 575 -1.73 3.05 11.10
CA TYR A 575 -0.49 3.64 11.58
C TYR A 575 -0.66 5.13 11.88
N PRO A 576 0.01 5.65 12.92
CA PRO A 576 0.05 7.09 13.15
C PRO A 576 0.79 7.80 12.01
N SER A 577 0.34 9.00 11.68
CA SER A 577 1.08 9.88 10.77
C SER A 577 2.36 10.38 11.45
N LYS A 578 3.49 10.17 10.81
CA LYS A 578 4.81 10.74 11.14
C LYS A 578 5.21 11.88 10.21
N LYS A 579 4.34 12.27 9.26
CA LYS A 579 4.58 13.43 8.39
C LYS A 579 4.84 14.70 9.21
N GLU A 580 5.82 15.46 8.73
CA GLU A 580 6.11 16.81 9.18
C GLU A 580 5.15 17.81 8.52
N GLU A 581 5.25 19.07 8.93
CA GLU A 581 4.54 20.15 8.23
C GLU A 581 5.13 20.33 6.83
N GLY A 582 4.26 20.52 5.84
CA GLY A 582 4.69 20.78 4.48
C GLY A 582 5.13 22.23 4.30
N THR A 583 5.90 22.49 3.24
CA THR A 583 6.17 23.86 2.77
C THR A 583 4.93 24.47 2.10
N THR A 584 4.97 25.77 1.83
CA THR A 584 3.91 26.53 1.14
C THR A 584 3.44 25.88 -0.16
N HIS A 585 4.34 25.29 -0.95
CA HIS A 585 4.00 24.66 -2.23
C HIS A 585 4.09 23.12 -2.19
N SER A 586 4.13 22.52 -1.01
CA SER A 586 4.29 21.07 -0.85
C SER A 586 3.16 20.25 -1.50
N ASN A 587 1.99 20.85 -1.72
CA ASN A 587 0.90 20.26 -2.50
C ASN A 587 1.29 19.92 -3.94
N LEU A 588 2.24 20.62 -4.56
CA LEU A 588 2.74 20.35 -5.93
C LEU A 588 3.33 18.95 -6.07
N ILE A 589 3.87 18.38 -5.00
CA ILE A 589 4.46 17.03 -4.97
C ILE A 589 3.58 16.00 -4.28
N ASP A 590 2.30 16.32 -4.08
CA ASP A 590 1.32 15.52 -3.35
C ASP A 590 1.73 15.28 -1.87
N TRP A 591 2.30 16.27 -1.19
CA TRP A 591 2.79 16.14 0.21
C TRP A 591 1.79 15.52 1.18
N LYS A 592 0.49 15.78 0.97
CA LYS A 592 -0.60 15.23 1.80
C LYS A 592 -0.74 13.70 1.68
N SER A 593 -0.18 13.08 0.64
CA SER A 593 -0.12 11.63 0.48
C SER A 593 0.64 10.96 1.63
N ASP A 594 0.32 9.70 1.92
CA ASP A 594 1.08 8.90 2.89
C ASP A 594 2.46 8.51 2.33
N PHE A 595 2.71 8.66 1.03
CA PHE A 595 4.01 8.47 0.39
C PHE A 595 5.16 9.21 1.07
N TRP A 596 4.88 10.40 1.60
CA TRP A 596 5.85 11.28 2.25
C TRP A 596 6.05 10.95 3.73
N ASP A 597 5.25 10.04 4.28
CA ASP A 597 5.38 9.59 5.65
C ASP A 597 6.58 8.64 5.82
N SER A 598 7.42 8.90 6.81
CA SER A 598 8.61 8.07 7.08
C SER A 598 8.23 6.64 7.44
N GLY A 599 7.16 6.43 8.21
CA GLY A 599 6.70 5.08 8.57
C GLY A 599 6.09 4.34 7.37
N TYR A 600 5.44 5.05 6.44
CA TYR A 600 4.97 4.47 5.18
C TYR A 600 6.16 3.95 4.39
N ARG A 601 7.19 4.78 4.19
CA ARG A 601 8.39 4.43 3.43
C ARG A 601 9.15 3.25 4.04
N GLN A 602 9.20 3.17 5.37
CA GLN A 602 9.81 2.03 6.07
C GLN A 602 9.07 0.72 5.72
N ILE A 603 7.75 0.72 5.80
CA ILE A 603 6.91 -0.45 5.45
C ILE A 603 7.04 -0.76 3.97
N ALA A 604 6.97 0.25 3.10
CA ALA A 604 7.06 0.11 1.66
C ALA A 604 8.39 -0.54 1.24
N SER A 605 9.51 -0.10 1.83
CA SER A 605 10.83 -0.68 1.57
C SER A 605 10.92 -2.15 1.99
N LEU A 606 10.38 -2.50 3.17
CA LEU A 606 10.37 -3.89 3.65
C LEU A 606 9.49 -4.78 2.77
N LEU A 607 8.34 -4.28 2.32
CA LEU A 607 7.46 -4.99 1.40
C LEU A 607 8.08 -5.11 0.01
N PHE A 608 8.74 -4.07 -0.50
CA PHE A 608 9.43 -4.12 -1.79
C PHE A 608 10.46 -5.25 -1.81
N LEU A 609 11.33 -5.30 -0.79
CA LEU A 609 12.36 -6.34 -0.69
C LEU A 609 11.77 -7.75 -0.58
N SER A 610 10.65 -7.91 0.13
CA SER A 610 10.09 -9.23 0.45
C SER A 610 9.04 -9.74 -0.53
N LYS A 611 8.39 -8.86 -1.30
CA LYS A 611 7.22 -9.20 -2.14
C LYS A 611 7.28 -8.66 -3.56
N VAL A 612 8.01 -7.59 -3.84
CA VAL A 612 8.19 -7.07 -5.20
C VAL A 612 9.39 -7.79 -5.82
N PHE A 613 9.17 -9.05 -6.15
CA PHE A 613 10.19 -9.94 -6.68
C PHE A 613 9.58 -10.96 -7.63
N LEU A 614 10.25 -11.16 -8.76
CA LEU A 614 9.95 -12.21 -9.73
C LEU A 614 11.26 -12.93 -10.07
N PRO A 615 11.46 -14.15 -9.55
CA PRO A 615 12.68 -14.89 -9.81
C PRO A 615 12.75 -15.31 -11.29
N ASP A 616 13.94 -15.23 -11.86
CA ASP A 616 14.21 -15.78 -13.18
C ASP A 616 14.78 -17.20 -13.03
N LEU A 617 13.96 -18.21 -13.33
CA LEU A 617 14.32 -19.63 -13.28
C LEU A 617 15.46 -20.01 -14.24
N THR A 618 15.85 -19.12 -15.15
CA THR A 618 16.85 -19.40 -16.19
C THR A 618 18.23 -18.87 -15.85
N SER A 619 18.32 -17.94 -14.90
CA SER A 619 19.59 -17.35 -14.41
C SER A 619 20.49 -18.33 -13.63
N THR A 620 19.98 -19.52 -13.31
CA THR A 620 20.64 -20.56 -12.50
C THR A 620 21.30 -21.68 -13.31
N LYS A 621 21.33 -21.60 -14.65
CA LYS A 621 21.94 -22.61 -15.51
C LYS A 621 23.29 -22.23 -16.07
#